data_AF-A0A0W1DLH4-F1
#
_entry.id   AF-A0A0W1DLH4-F1
#
_cell.length_a   1.000
_cell.length_b   1.000
_cell.length_c   1.000
_cell.angle_alpha   90.00
_cell.angle_beta   90.00
_cell.angle_gamma   90.00
#
_symmetry.space_group_name_H-M   'P 1'
#
loop_
_entity.id
_entity.type
_entity.pdbx_description
1 polymer ?
#
loop_
_entity_poly.entity_id
_entity_poly.type
_entity_poly.pdbx_seq_one_letter_code
_entity_poly.pdbx_strand_id
1 'polypeptide(L)'
;MFYGGRLLSHLSADDSEIREFISLRELNRNLAIVIDSDKKSAHSHVNDTKRRVAGELEKSGFAWVTKGREIENYVPHNRLHDAIRSLHPKYLRPAGSGQFDHALHYFRTGSNRGASAQLVDKIDKVRVARKVCEDAPDLSPLDLRQKIEALVSFIRRANGIEC
;
A
#
# COMPACT_ATOMS: atom_id res chain seq x y z
N MET A 1 -0.09 17.88 -2.06
CA MET A 1 -1.17 17.61 -1.08
C MET A 1 -1.31 16.09 -0.98
N PHE A 2 -1.24 15.50 0.22
CA PHE A 2 -1.42 14.05 0.39
C PHE A 2 -2.84 13.79 0.88
N TYR A 3 -3.61 13.01 0.14
CA TYR A 3 -4.96 12.62 0.52
C TYR A 3 -4.93 11.18 1.05
N GLY A 4 -5.33 10.97 2.31
CA GLY A 4 -5.38 9.65 2.95
C GLY A 4 -6.59 8.82 2.50
N GLY A 5 -6.68 7.57 2.97
CA GLY A 5 -7.64 6.54 2.51
C GLY A 5 -9.13 6.89 2.52
N ARG A 6 -9.54 8.01 3.13
CA ARG A 6 -10.92 8.52 3.07
C ARG A 6 -11.27 9.18 1.72
N LEU A 7 -10.27 9.54 0.91
CA LEU A 7 -10.51 10.03 -0.46
C LEU A 7 -10.93 8.89 -1.41
N LEU A 8 -10.43 7.67 -1.16
CA LEU A 8 -10.75 6.47 -1.95
C LEU A 8 -12.05 5.78 -1.53
N SER A 9 -12.53 5.97 -0.28
CA SER A 9 -13.89 5.55 0.09
C SER A 9 -14.97 6.33 -0.66
N HIS A 10 -14.62 7.53 -1.13
CA HIS A 10 -15.38 8.32 -2.10
C HIS A 10 -15.07 7.96 -3.56
N LEU A 11 -14.41 6.84 -3.84
CA LEU A 11 -14.27 6.35 -5.22
C LEU A 11 -15.03 5.03 -5.39
N SER A 12 -15.40 4.40 -4.28
CA SER A 12 -16.02 3.07 -4.24
C SER A 12 -17.54 3.06 -4.38
N ALA A 13 -18.23 4.20 -4.41
CA ALA A 13 -19.69 4.21 -4.26
C ALA A 13 -20.49 4.76 -5.45
N ASP A 14 -19.98 5.68 -6.29
CA ASP A 14 -20.79 6.23 -7.40
C ASP A 14 -19.96 6.91 -8.51
N ASP A 15 -20.54 7.06 -9.71
CA ASP A 15 -19.92 7.74 -10.86
C ASP A 15 -19.71 9.25 -10.60
N SER A 16 -20.48 9.83 -9.70
CA SER A 16 -20.41 11.24 -9.30
C SER A 16 -19.11 11.59 -8.60
N GLU A 17 -18.62 10.73 -7.70
CA GLU A 17 -17.39 10.99 -6.95
C GLU A 17 -16.13 10.77 -7.80
N ILE A 18 -16.19 9.87 -8.78
CA ILE A 18 -15.11 9.71 -9.78
C ILE A 18 -15.04 10.94 -10.68
N ARG A 19 -16.17 11.54 -11.04
CA ARG A 19 -16.20 12.84 -11.72
C ARG A 19 -15.60 13.93 -10.86
N GLU A 20 -15.90 13.97 -9.57
CA GLU A 20 -15.29 14.94 -8.64
C GLU A 20 -13.77 14.77 -8.56
N PHE A 21 -13.28 13.53 -8.52
CA PHE A 21 -11.85 13.24 -8.60
C PHE A 21 -11.21 13.66 -9.94
N ILE A 22 -11.93 13.48 -11.05
CA ILE A 22 -11.51 14.00 -12.37
C ILE A 22 -11.49 15.54 -12.36
N SER A 23 -12.44 16.21 -11.72
CA SER A 23 -12.44 17.66 -11.56
C SER A 23 -11.26 18.15 -10.70
N LEU A 24 -10.86 17.40 -9.67
CA LEU A 24 -9.63 17.70 -8.90
C LEU A 24 -8.37 17.62 -9.78
N ARG A 25 -8.34 16.71 -10.77
CA ARG A 25 -7.27 16.64 -11.78
C ARG A 25 -7.26 17.87 -12.70
N GLU A 26 -8.41 18.44 -13.05
CA GLU A 26 -8.47 19.65 -13.87
C GLU A 26 -7.82 20.86 -13.17
N LEU A 27 -7.87 20.89 -11.84
CA LEU A 27 -7.21 21.92 -11.02
C LEU A 27 -5.70 21.70 -10.85
N ASN A 28 -5.23 20.44 -10.87
CA ASN A 28 -3.81 20.12 -10.72
C ASN A 28 -3.39 18.96 -11.64
N ARG A 29 -2.72 19.32 -12.74
CA ARG A 29 -2.22 18.35 -13.73
C ARG A 29 -1.13 17.43 -13.16
N ASN A 30 -0.44 17.84 -12.08
CA ASN A 30 0.68 17.12 -11.49
C ASN A 30 0.24 16.24 -10.31
N LEU A 31 -0.76 15.39 -10.53
CA LEU A 31 -1.32 14.51 -9.49
C LEU A 31 -0.70 13.10 -9.55
N ALA A 32 -0.30 12.57 -8.40
CA ALA A 32 0.13 11.19 -8.22
C ALA A 32 -0.76 10.46 -7.20
N ILE A 33 -1.15 9.21 -7.50
CA ILE A 33 -1.91 8.35 -6.58
C ILE A 33 -1.21 6.99 -6.42
N VAL A 34 -1.33 6.43 -5.21
CA VAL A 34 -0.96 5.05 -4.90
C VAL A 34 -2.20 4.35 -4.37
N ILE A 35 -2.49 3.16 -4.90
CA ILE A 35 -3.73 2.42 -4.65
C ILE A 35 -3.39 0.96 -4.35
N ASP A 36 -3.88 0.44 -3.22
CA ASP A 36 -3.80 -0.98 -2.90
C ASP A 36 -4.56 -1.81 -3.96
N SER A 37 -3.99 -2.92 -4.42
CA SER A 37 -4.64 -3.73 -5.46
C SER A 37 -5.80 -4.55 -4.89
N ASP A 38 -5.71 -4.89 -3.59
CA ASP A 38 -6.56 -5.85 -2.88
C ASP A 38 -6.66 -7.22 -3.57
N LYS A 39 -5.68 -7.56 -4.43
CA LYS A 39 -5.62 -8.86 -5.09
C LYS A 39 -5.41 -9.96 -4.05
N LYS A 40 -6.20 -11.03 -4.16
CA LYS A 40 -6.07 -12.24 -3.33
C LYS A 40 -5.15 -13.30 -3.96
N SER A 41 -4.79 -13.13 -5.23
CA SER A 41 -3.95 -14.05 -6.00
C SER A 41 -3.42 -13.39 -7.28
N ALA A 42 -2.46 -14.03 -7.96
CA ALA A 42 -1.93 -13.55 -9.24
C ALA A 42 -3.03 -13.39 -10.31
N HIS A 43 -4.00 -14.31 -10.33
CA HIS A 43 -5.14 -14.32 -11.26
C HIS A 43 -6.29 -13.39 -10.83
N SER A 44 -6.26 -12.84 -9.62
CA SER A 44 -7.28 -11.89 -9.19
C SER A 44 -7.17 -10.59 -10.00
N HIS A 45 -8.32 -10.05 -10.41
CA HIS A 45 -8.39 -8.75 -11.04
C HIS A 45 -8.55 -7.65 -9.99
N VAL A 46 -7.94 -6.51 -10.28
CA VAL A 46 -8.25 -5.26 -9.59
C VAL A 46 -9.66 -4.83 -9.99
N ASN A 47 -10.43 -4.29 -9.05
CA ASN A 47 -11.80 -3.84 -9.31
C ASN A 47 -11.87 -2.73 -10.37
N ASP A 48 -13.03 -2.57 -11.00
CA ASP A 48 -13.20 -1.68 -12.15
C ASP A 48 -13.02 -0.20 -11.80
N THR A 49 -13.45 0.19 -10.60
CA THR A 49 -13.20 1.53 -10.05
C THR A 49 -11.72 1.90 -10.06
N LYS A 50 -10.86 1.08 -9.45
CA LYS A 50 -9.42 1.36 -9.36
C LYS A 50 -8.78 1.36 -10.74
N ARG A 51 -9.22 0.46 -11.64
CA ARG A 51 -8.76 0.41 -13.03
C ARG A 51 -9.09 1.70 -13.78
N ARG A 52 -10.32 2.18 -13.65
CA ARG A 52 -10.78 3.44 -14.27
C ARG A 52 -10.05 4.64 -13.71
N VAL A 53 -9.92 4.76 -12.39
CA VAL A 53 -9.19 5.85 -11.74
C VAL A 53 -7.73 5.88 -12.20
N ALA A 54 -7.06 4.72 -12.21
CA ALA A 54 -5.69 4.62 -12.70
C ALA A 54 -5.57 5.01 -14.18
N GLY A 55 -6.44 4.47 -15.04
CA GLY A 55 -6.43 4.76 -16.49
C GLY A 55 -6.72 6.23 -16.82
N GLU A 56 -7.61 6.89 -16.07
CA GLU A 56 -7.86 8.32 -16.24
C GLU A 56 -6.68 9.18 -15.80
N LEU A 57 -5.99 8.80 -14.72
CA LEU A 57 -4.81 9.52 -14.24
C LEU A 57 -3.59 9.32 -15.14
N GLU A 58 -3.36 8.14 -15.69
CA GLU A 58 -2.19 7.87 -16.55
C GLU A 58 -2.11 8.80 -17.77
N LYS A 59 -3.23 9.41 -18.19
CA LYS A 59 -3.27 10.39 -19.29
C LYS A 59 -2.46 11.66 -19.02
N SER A 60 -2.28 12.07 -17.77
CA SER A 60 -1.52 13.30 -17.45
C SER A 60 -0.92 13.35 -16.04
N GLY A 61 -1.08 12.31 -15.24
CA GLY A 61 -0.60 12.18 -13.87
C GLY A 61 0.15 10.86 -13.67
N PHE A 62 0.30 10.45 -12.41
CA PHE A 62 0.97 9.20 -12.06
C PHE A 62 0.04 8.30 -11.25
N ALA A 63 -0.25 7.10 -11.76
CA ALA A 63 -1.02 6.11 -11.04
C ALA A 63 -0.14 4.90 -10.69
N TRP A 64 -0.21 4.48 -9.42
CA TRP A 64 0.49 3.31 -8.93
C TRP A 64 -0.47 2.38 -8.22
N VAL A 65 -0.92 1.35 -8.93
CA VAL A 65 -1.59 0.21 -8.31
C VAL A 65 -0.52 -0.76 -7.80
N THR A 66 -0.59 -1.13 -6.51
CA THR A 66 0.39 -2.02 -5.89
C THR A 66 0.46 -3.38 -6.62
N LYS A 67 1.66 -3.97 -6.73
CA LYS A 67 1.85 -5.28 -7.35
C LYS A 67 1.54 -6.44 -6.40
N GLY A 68 1.70 -6.20 -5.10
CA GLY A 68 1.18 -7.06 -4.02
C GLY A 68 -0.30 -6.79 -3.76
N ARG A 69 -0.82 -7.28 -2.63
CA ARG A 69 -2.18 -6.99 -2.17
C ARG A 69 -2.32 -5.53 -1.72
N GLU A 70 -1.39 -5.06 -0.91
CA GLU A 70 -1.37 -3.78 -0.21
C GLU A 70 0.04 -3.16 -0.24
N ILE A 71 0.16 -1.86 0.04
CA ILE A 71 1.43 -1.12 0.00
C ILE A 71 2.50 -1.74 0.93
N GLU A 72 2.08 -2.35 2.03
CA GLU A 72 2.96 -3.01 2.99
C GLU A 72 3.66 -4.24 2.39
N ASN A 73 3.14 -4.85 1.31
CA ASN A 73 3.82 -5.95 0.63
C ASN A 73 5.12 -5.53 -0.09
N TYR A 74 5.40 -4.23 -0.22
CA TYR A 74 6.70 -3.75 -0.69
C TYR A 74 7.75 -3.66 0.41
N VAL A 75 7.40 -3.87 1.68
CA VAL A 75 8.39 -3.99 2.76
C VAL A 75 8.90 -5.44 2.78
N PRO A 76 10.22 -5.69 2.86
CA PRO A 76 10.73 -7.05 3.00
C PRO A 76 10.06 -7.77 4.16
N HIS A 77 9.50 -8.96 3.89
CA HIS A 77 8.67 -9.72 4.84
C HIS A 77 9.35 -9.87 6.21
N ASN A 78 10.63 -10.19 6.21
CA ASN A 78 11.43 -10.41 7.42
C ASN A 78 11.50 -9.14 8.27
N ARG A 79 11.83 -8.00 7.64
CA ARG A 79 11.93 -6.70 8.31
C ARG A 79 10.58 -6.25 8.88
N LEU A 80 9.51 -6.45 8.12
CA LEU A 80 8.17 -6.12 8.56
C LEU A 80 7.79 -6.91 9.82
N HIS A 81 8.05 -8.22 9.83
CA HIS A 81 7.72 -9.05 10.98
C HIS A 81 8.69 -8.92 12.16
N ASP A 82 9.94 -8.53 11.93
CA ASP A 82 10.86 -8.16 13.01
C ASP A 82 10.40 -6.86 13.69
N ALA A 83 9.93 -5.88 12.92
CA ALA A 83 9.31 -4.68 13.46
C ALA A 83 8.05 -5.02 14.29
N ILE A 84 7.13 -5.83 13.75
CA ILE A 84 5.93 -6.29 14.49
C ILE A 84 6.32 -7.04 15.76
N ARG A 85 7.28 -7.98 15.68
CA ARG A 85 7.76 -8.74 16.85
C ARG A 85 8.31 -7.81 17.93
N SER A 86 9.08 -6.80 17.56
CA SER A 86 9.64 -5.83 18.52
C SER A 86 8.57 -4.99 19.23
N LEU A 87 7.43 -4.75 18.57
CA LEU A 87 6.33 -3.94 19.09
C LEU A 87 5.29 -4.77 19.87
N HIS A 88 5.24 -6.08 19.65
CA HIS A 88 4.21 -6.96 20.18
C HIS A 88 4.81 -8.19 20.89
N PRO A 89 4.93 -8.17 22.25
CA PRO A 89 5.58 -9.25 23.01
C PRO A 89 4.96 -10.64 22.85
N LYS A 90 3.68 -10.73 22.47
CA LYS A 90 2.97 -12.00 22.23
C LYS A 90 3.08 -12.47 20.79
N TYR A 91 3.83 -11.80 19.93
CA TYR A 91 4.05 -12.23 18.55
C TYR A 91 4.58 -13.66 18.50
N LEU A 92 3.97 -14.52 17.69
CA LEU A 92 4.40 -15.90 17.50
C LEU A 92 5.00 -16.09 16.10
N ARG A 93 4.21 -15.88 15.05
CA ARG A 93 4.59 -16.14 13.66
C ARG A 93 3.73 -15.34 12.67
N PRO A 94 4.17 -15.11 11.43
CA PRO A 94 3.34 -14.47 10.41
C PRO A 94 2.11 -15.33 10.08
N ALA A 95 1.02 -14.69 9.63
CA ALA A 95 -0.17 -15.39 9.17
C ALA A 95 -0.05 -15.91 7.74
N GLY A 96 0.75 -15.22 6.92
CA GLY A 96 1.10 -15.57 5.55
C GLY A 96 2.36 -14.81 5.12
N SER A 97 2.97 -15.23 4.02
CA SER A 97 4.20 -14.62 3.48
C SER A 97 4.17 -14.47 1.96
N GLY A 98 3.05 -14.80 1.32
CA GLY A 98 2.84 -14.63 -0.10
C GLY A 98 2.67 -13.17 -0.49
N GLN A 99 2.96 -12.86 -1.76
CA GLN A 99 2.81 -11.54 -2.36
C GLN A 99 1.39 -10.95 -2.22
N PHE A 100 0.37 -11.81 -2.13
CA PHE A 100 -1.04 -11.44 -2.03
C PHE A 100 -1.64 -11.72 -0.64
N ASP A 101 -0.81 -12.12 0.32
CA ASP A 101 -1.23 -12.27 1.70
C ASP A 101 -1.26 -10.90 2.38
N HIS A 102 -2.05 -10.81 3.45
CA HIS A 102 -2.04 -9.64 4.33
C HIS A 102 -0.68 -9.53 5.03
N ALA A 103 0.08 -8.48 4.71
CA ALA A 103 1.47 -8.34 5.13
C ALA A 103 1.61 -8.16 6.65
N LEU A 104 0.58 -7.57 7.27
CA LEU A 104 0.59 -7.22 8.69
C LEU A 104 -0.08 -8.26 9.60
N HIS A 105 -0.73 -9.27 9.02
CA HIS A 105 -1.42 -10.28 9.82
C HIS A 105 -0.42 -11.24 10.46
N TYR A 106 -0.60 -11.53 11.74
CA TYR A 106 0.25 -12.46 12.47
C TYR A 106 -0.53 -13.23 13.52
N PHE A 107 0.02 -14.34 13.96
CA PHE A 107 -0.51 -15.10 15.09
C PHE A 107 0.18 -14.68 16.38
N ARG A 108 -0.59 -14.53 17.46
CA ARG A 108 -0.07 -14.31 18.82
C ARG A 108 -0.22 -15.55 19.69
N THR A 109 0.63 -15.67 20.71
CA THR A 109 0.53 -16.72 21.73
C THR A 109 -0.81 -16.66 22.46
N GLY A 110 -1.40 -17.83 22.70
CA GLY A 110 -2.62 -17.97 23.49
C GLY A 110 -2.42 -17.51 24.92
N SER A 111 -3.48 -17.03 25.58
CA SER A 111 -3.42 -16.50 26.94
C SER A 111 -3.13 -17.56 28.01
N ASN A 112 -3.47 -18.83 27.75
CA ASN A 112 -3.37 -19.93 28.70
C ASN A 112 -2.56 -21.10 28.12
N ARG A 113 -1.99 -21.96 28.98
CA ARG A 113 -1.35 -23.23 28.54
C ARG A 113 -2.39 -24.09 27.80
N GLY A 114 -2.08 -24.43 26.55
CA GLY A 114 -2.96 -25.21 25.66
C GLY A 114 -3.90 -24.38 24.78
N ALA A 115 -3.96 -23.05 24.93
CA ALA A 115 -4.76 -22.21 24.06
C ALA A 115 -4.15 -22.12 22.66
N SER A 116 -4.99 -22.21 21.62
CA SER A 116 -4.58 -22.05 20.22
C SER A 116 -4.06 -20.64 19.95
N ALA A 117 -3.14 -20.53 18.99
CA ALA A 117 -2.65 -19.25 18.54
C ALA A 117 -3.79 -18.42 17.91
N GLN A 118 -3.88 -17.14 18.29
CA GLN A 118 -4.95 -16.26 17.81
C GLN A 118 -4.45 -15.38 16.67
N LEU A 119 -5.23 -15.27 15.60
CA LEU A 119 -4.95 -14.34 14.51
C LEU A 119 -5.14 -12.89 14.99
N VAL A 120 -4.19 -12.04 14.67
CA VAL A 120 -4.26 -10.59 14.84
C VAL A 120 -4.32 -9.97 13.45
N ASP A 121 -5.45 -9.35 13.14
CA ASP A 121 -5.75 -8.70 11.85
C ASP A 121 -5.81 -7.17 11.95
N LYS A 122 -5.88 -6.64 13.18
CA LYS A 122 -5.89 -5.20 13.49
C LYS A 122 -4.67 -4.83 14.29
N ILE A 123 -3.82 -4.01 13.67
CA ILE A 123 -2.60 -3.50 14.30
C ILE A 123 -2.45 -2.01 14.02
N ASP A 124 -1.68 -1.32 14.86
CA ASP A 124 -1.28 0.05 14.61
C ASP A 124 -0.23 0.10 13.48
N LYS A 125 -0.75 0.18 12.24
CA LYS A 125 0.06 0.21 11.03
C LYS A 125 1.05 1.38 11.02
N VAL A 126 0.67 2.53 11.57
CA VAL A 126 1.52 3.73 11.61
C VAL A 126 2.71 3.48 12.52
N ARG A 127 2.49 2.86 13.68
CA ARG A 127 3.58 2.49 14.59
C ARG A 127 4.53 1.48 13.98
N VAL A 128 4.02 0.48 13.26
CA VAL A 128 4.85 -0.49 12.52
C VAL A 128 5.65 0.21 11.42
N ALA A 129 5.02 1.07 10.61
CA ALA A 129 5.69 1.80 9.55
C ALA A 129 6.83 2.68 10.09
N ARG A 130 6.59 3.40 11.20
CA ARG A 130 7.64 4.18 11.87
C ARG A 130 8.83 3.30 12.28
N LYS A 131 8.56 2.12 12.84
CA LYS A 131 9.61 1.18 13.25
C LYS A 131 10.40 0.65 12.06
N VAL A 132 9.73 0.31 10.95
CA VAL A 132 10.38 -0.13 9.70
C VAL A 132 11.27 0.96 9.11
N CYS A 133 10.84 2.23 9.19
CA CYS A 133 11.61 3.37 8.68
C CYS A 133 12.85 3.73 9.51
N GLU A 134 13.10 3.07 10.65
CA GLU A 134 14.36 3.22 11.40
C GLU A 134 15.53 2.54 10.66
N ASP A 135 15.26 1.54 9.84
CA ASP A 135 16.25 0.84 9.01
C ASP A 135 16.45 1.51 7.65
N ALA A 136 17.59 1.28 7.01
CA ALA A 136 17.85 1.76 5.64
C ALA A 136 16.82 1.20 4.64
N PRO A 137 16.30 2.00 3.70
CA PRO A 137 15.27 1.55 2.77
C PRO A 137 15.77 0.42 1.86
N ASP A 138 14.94 -0.59 1.67
CA ASP A 138 15.16 -1.65 0.69
C ASP A 138 14.12 -1.53 -0.43
N LEU A 139 14.58 -1.22 -1.63
CA LEU A 139 13.73 -1.03 -2.81
C LEU A 139 13.67 -2.29 -3.72
N SER A 140 14.30 -3.39 -3.30
CA SER A 140 14.30 -4.65 -4.06
C SER A 140 12.95 -5.37 -4.18
N PRO A 141 11.98 -5.23 -3.25
CA PRO A 141 10.72 -5.97 -3.34
C PRO A 141 9.89 -5.59 -4.58
N LEU A 142 9.39 -6.61 -5.28
CA LEU A 142 8.45 -6.49 -6.40
C LEU A 142 8.94 -5.51 -7.48
N ASP A 143 8.15 -4.50 -7.83
CA ASP A 143 8.48 -3.40 -8.74
C ASP A 143 8.74 -2.07 -8.00
N LEU A 144 9.05 -2.12 -6.69
CA LEU A 144 9.18 -0.93 -5.83
C LEU A 144 10.19 0.07 -6.40
N ARG A 145 11.40 -0.39 -6.73
CA ARG A 145 12.45 0.47 -7.33
C ARG A 145 11.94 1.21 -8.57
N GLN A 146 11.38 0.47 -9.53
CA GLN A 146 10.87 1.04 -10.78
C GLN A 146 9.78 2.09 -10.51
N LYS A 147 8.86 1.79 -9.58
CA LYS A 147 7.76 2.69 -9.24
C LYS A 147 8.23 3.95 -8.52
N ILE A 148 9.19 3.83 -7.61
CA ILE A 148 9.81 4.98 -6.94
C ILE A 148 10.57 5.84 -7.94
N GLU A 149 11.38 5.25 -8.83
CA GLU A 149 12.12 5.99 -9.86
C GLU A 149 11.18 6.73 -10.81
N ALA A 150 10.08 6.08 -11.23
CA ALA A 150 9.06 6.71 -12.07
C ALA A 150 8.33 7.85 -11.34
N LEU A 151 8.01 7.67 -10.06
CA LEU A 151 7.39 8.71 -9.23
C LEU A 151 8.33 9.91 -9.02
N VAL A 152 9.61 9.67 -8.72
CA VAL A 152 10.62 10.72 -8.57
C VAL A 152 10.78 11.48 -9.89
N SER A 153 10.83 10.77 -11.01
CA SER A 153 10.92 11.37 -12.34
C SER A 153 9.69 12.23 -12.66
N PHE A 154 8.49 11.76 -12.29
CA PHE A 154 7.26 12.52 -12.41
C PHE A 154 7.29 13.80 -11.56
N ILE A 155 7.70 13.71 -10.30
CA ILE A 155 7.83 14.85 -9.38
C ILE A 155 8.85 15.86 -9.92
N ARG A 156 9.99 15.41 -10.44
CA ARG A 156 11.01 16.28 -11.03
C ARG A 156 10.48 17.07 -12.23
N ARG A 157 9.84 16.40 -13.19
CA ARG A 157 9.19 17.06 -14.34
C ARG A 157 8.10 18.04 -13.91
N ALA A 158 7.27 17.65 -12.94
CA ALA A 158 6.22 18.51 -12.39
C ALA A 158 6.76 19.82 -11.77
N ASN A 159 8.01 19.82 -11.32
CA ASN A 159 8.70 20.99 -10.75
C ASN A 159 9.68 21.66 -11.71
N GLY A 160 9.71 21.28 -13.00
CA GLY A 160 10.63 21.85 -13.99
C GLY A 160 12.11 21.54 -13.73
N ILE A 161 12.41 20.50 -12.94
CA ILE A 161 13.77 20.04 -12.65
C ILE A 161 14.08 18.94 -13.67
N GLU A 162 14.49 19.32 -14.88
CA GLU A 162 14.98 18.37 -15.88
C GLU A 162 16.45 18.02 -15.59
N CYS A 163 16.79 16.73 -15.72
CA CYS A 163 18.17 16.25 -15.75
C CYS A 163 18.61 16.10 -17.19
#